data_AF-A0A1R3T905-F1
#
_entry.id   AF-A0A1R3T905-F1
#
_cell.length_a   1.000
_cell.length_b   1.000
_cell.length_c   1.000
_cell.angle_alpha   90.00
_cell.angle_beta   90.00
_cell.angle_gamma   90.00
#
_symmetry.space_group_name_H-M   'P 1'
#
loop_
_entity.id
_entity.type
_entity.pdbx_description
1 polymer ?
#
loop_
_entity_poly.entity_id
_entity_poly.type
_entity_poly.pdbx_seq_one_letter_code
_entity_poly.pdbx_strand_id
1 'polypeptide(L)'
;MVFKTEIDFDDFYDLGDFWRTSFNLPNGARFIFWNCSLRYVKSNDYHYLEIISDQRDNIEECLLILSFCTTIPLSELDYDIISIDNREFVNNQQQDKMVEWDRKLSEIEQILRNSRNSSDDIREMYFDFMRKCILGARNGYRGYVEDEFMMYFKPIEKISKLYLNNYGIIRGQVDRNLKSAFQRFLKEDILHDTLNLEFDSPTLQEVTGKVYNLFKNEIVSNNHRRISVAWERLVTYNSRDDLQQQVELLNKIDSLKIHELVKVRNKISHGEIVELPPEIRGNVEYLSYQMISLYIFGKKYDSIHLSSKKFNYDFWS
;
A
#
# COMPACT_ATOMS: atom_id res chain seq x y z
N MET A 1 -33.24 8.43 -10.26
CA MET A 1 -32.70 8.52 -8.90
C MET A 1 -31.21 8.31 -9.00
N VAL A 2 -30.42 9.32 -8.63
CA VAL A 2 -28.95 9.26 -8.59
C VAL A 2 -28.49 9.74 -7.21
N PHE A 3 -27.29 9.37 -6.80
CA PHE A 3 -26.71 9.75 -5.53
C PHE A 3 -25.67 10.85 -5.74
N LYS A 4 -25.62 11.82 -4.83
CA LYS A 4 -24.65 12.90 -4.79
C LYS A 4 -24.01 12.98 -3.40
N THR A 5 -22.71 13.24 -3.37
CA THR A 5 -22.00 13.73 -2.19
C THR A 5 -21.14 14.94 -2.56
N GLU A 6 -20.84 15.76 -1.56
CA GLU A 6 -19.92 16.89 -1.66
C GLU A 6 -18.94 16.76 -0.51
N ILE A 7 -17.64 16.69 -0.83
CA ILE A 7 -16.56 16.66 0.15
C ILE A 7 -16.03 18.08 0.28
N ASP A 8 -16.24 18.71 1.42
CA ASP A 8 -15.70 20.02 1.71
C ASP A 8 -14.24 19.88 2.14
N PHE A 9 -13.33 20.54 1.42
CA PHE A 9 -11.93 20.55 1.82
C PHE A 9 -11.67 21.48 3.00
N ASP A 10 -12.65 22.31 3.37
CA ASP A 10 -12.65 23.04 4.63
C ASP A 10 -12.81 22.12 5.83
N ASP A 11 -13.26 20.86 5.67
CA ASP A 11 -13.27 19.89 6.77
C ASP A 11 -11.84 19.56 7.26
N PHE A 12 -10.81 19.81 6.44
CA PHE A 12 -9.41 19.73 6.87
C PHE A 12 -9.00 20.90 7.78
N TYR A 13 -9.76 21.99 7.80
CA TYR A 13 -9.60 23.10 8.74
C TYR A 13 -9.79 22.63 10.18
N ASP A 14 -10.81 21.81 10.43
CA ASP A 14 -11.09 21.21 11.74
C ASP A 14 -10.00 20.22 12.17
N LEU A 15 -9.20 19.76 11.19
CA LEU A 15 -8.01 18.94 11.40
C LEU A 15 -6.70 19.76 11.46
N GLY A 16 -6.80 21.09 11.57
CA GLY A 16 -5.66 22.00 11.74
C GLY A 16 -4.93 22.38 10.46
N ASP A 17 -5.46 22.02 9.28
CA ASP A 17 -4.87 22.37 7.98
C ASP A 17 -5.66 23.45 7.23
N PHE A 18 -5.30 24.71 7.50
CA PHE A 18 -5.93 25.89 6.92
C PHE A 18 -5.72 25.98 5.40
N TRP A 19 -6.63 25.40 4.60
CA TRP A 19 -6.70 25.55 3.13
C TRP A 19 -5.51 25.01 2.33
N ARG A 20 -4.68 24.15 2.92
CA ARG A 20 -3.46 23.68 2.26
C ARG A 20 -3.60 22.34 1.57
N THR A 21 -4.48 21.49 2.09
CA THR A 21 -4.79 20.20 1.47
C THR A 21 -5.59 20.43 0.21
N SER A 22 -5.17 19.90 -0.94
CA SER A 22 -5.90 20.06 -2.21
C SER A 22 -5.44 19.06 -3.26
N PHE A 23 -6.26 18.84 -4.28
CA PHE A 23 -5.76 18.22 -5.51
C PHE A 23 -4.96 19.21 -6.33
N ASN A 24 -3.94 18.73 -7.05
CA ASN A 24 -3.23 19.54 -8.03
C ASN A 24 -3.98 19.53 -9.37
N LEU A 25 -5.23 20.02 -9.34
CA LEU A 25 -6.14 20.10 -10.47
C LEU A 25 -6.56 21.55 -10.72
N PRO A 26 -6.89 21.92 -11.97
CA PRO A 26 -7.43 23.23 -12.25
C PRO A 26 -8.84 23.41 -11.62
N ASN A 27 -9.17 24.65 -11.26
CA ASN A 27 -10.51 24.96 -10.76
C ASN A 27 -11.58 24.61 -11.80
N GLY A 28 -12.63 23.91 -11.37
CA GLY A 28 -13.71 23.45 -12.25
C GLY A 28 -13.35 22.19 -13.04
N ALA A 29 -12.25 21.50 -12.69
CA ALA A 29 -11.89 20.22 -13.29
C ALA A 29 -13.06 19.22 -13.17
N ARG A 30 -13.30 18.48 -14.26
CA ARG A 30 -14.40 17.54 -14.42
C ARG A 30 -13.87 16.26 -15.04
N PHE A 31 -14.19 15.11 -14.44
CA PHE A 31 -13.69 13.82 -14.88
C PHE A 31 -14.62 12.69 -14.46
N ILE A 32 -14.47 11.53 -15.10
CA ILE A 32 -15.21 10.31 -14.79
C ILE A 32 -14.21 9.30 -14.23
N PHE A 33 -14.58 8.67 -13.12
CA PHE A 33 -13.79 7.59 -12.52
C PHE A 33 -14.71 6.67 -11.74
N TRP A 34 -14.53 5.37 -11.88
CA TRP A 34 -15.23 4.38 -11.06
C TRP A 34 -16.76 4.47 -11.11
N ASN A 35 -17.32 4.69 -12.32
CA ASN A 35 -18.75 4.96 -12.55
C ASN A 35 -19.29 6.23 -11.85
N CYS A 36 -18.42 7.11 -11.36
CA CYS A 36 -18.76 8.39 -10.77
C CYS A 36 -18.41 9.52 -11.73
N SER A 37 -19.24 10.56 -11.73
CA SER A 37 -18.92 11.86 -12.31
C SER A 37 -18.41 12.77 -11.21
N LEU A 38 -17.21 13.35 -11.39
CA LEU A 38 -16.55 14.17 -10.39
C LEU A 38 -16.35 15.60 -10.88
N ARG A 39 -16.50 16.56 -9.96
CA ARG A 39 -16.22 17.98 -10.20
C ARG A 39 -15.42 18.55 -9.03
N TYR A 40 -14.22 19.04 -9.32
CA TYR A 40 -13.36 19.71 -8.34
C TYR A 40 -13.49 21.22 -8.47
N VAL A 41 -13.79 21.90 -7.37
CA VAL A 41 -13.89 23.36 -7.30
C VAL A 41 -12.90 23.86 -6.26
N LYS A 42 -12.03 24.79 -6.66
CA LYS A 42 -11.10 25.48 -5.79
C LYS A 42 -11.07 26.96 -6.17
N SER A 43 -11.84 27.74 -5.45
CA SER A 43 -11.94 29.19 -5.59
C SER A 43 -11.58 29.87 -4.26
N ASN A 44 -11.63 31.20 -4.20
CA ASN A 44 -11.39 31.92 -2.94
C ASN A 44 -12.51 31.67 -1.91
N ASP A 45 -13.71 31.32 -2.37
CA ASP A 45 -14.91 31.25 -1.54
C ASP A 45 -15.37 29.80 -1.28
N TYR A 46 -14.92 28.84 -2.10
CA TYR A 46 -15.36 27.44 -2.06
C TYR A 46 -14.23 26.50 -2.43
N HIS A 47 -14.12 25.38 -1.71
CA HIS A 47 -13.17 24.32 -1.99
C HIS A 47 -13.76 22.94 -1.71
N TYR A 48 -14.22 22.27 -2.76
CA TYR A 48 -14.89 20.98 -2.59
C TYR A 48 -14.69 20.04 -3.79
N LEU A 49 -15.00 18.77 -3.55
CA LEU A 49 -15.15 17.74 -4.57
C LEU A 49 -16.59 17.24 -4.57
N GLU A 50 -17.31 17.49 -5.66
CA GLU A 50 -18.65 16.96 -5.89
C GLU A 50 -18.54 15.61 -6.64
N ILE A 51 -19.28 14.61 -6.19
CA ILE A 51 -19.30 13.26 -6.77
C ILE A 51 -20.75 12.82 -6.98
N ILE A 52 -21.06 12.36 -8.19
CA ILE A 52 -22.40 11.89 -8.57
C ILE A 52 -22.30 10.49 -9.18
N SER A 53 -23.18 9.57 -8.77
CA SER A 53 -23.24 8.19 -9.26
C SER A 53 -24.65 7.63 -9.26
N ASP A 54 -24.91 6.60 -10.07
CA ASP A 54 -26.17 5.85 -10.03
C ASP A 54 -26.28 4.92 -8.81
N GLN A 55 -25.15 4.63 -8.14
CA GLN A 55 -25.09 3.76 -6.96
C GLN A 55 -24.23 4.37 -5.86
N ARG A 56 -24.69 4.21 -4.62
CA ARG A 56 -23.98 4.65 -3.40
C ARG A 56 -22.62 4.00 -3.26
N ASP A 57 -22.53 2.69 -3.46
CA ASP A 57 -21.29 1.92 -3.26
C ASP A 57 -20.16 2.41 -4.18
N ASN A 58 -20.48 2.83 -5.42
CA ASN A 58 -19.49 3.43 -6.32
C ASN A 58 -18.89 4.72 -5.75
N ILE A 59 -19.66 5.55 -5.04
CA ILE A 59 -19.16 6.79 -4.41
C ILE A 59 -18.18 6.43 -3.29
N GLU A 60 -18.55 5.50 -2.42
CA GLU A 60 -17.73 5.08 -1.27
C GLU A 60 -16.39 4.47 -1.72
N GLU A 61 -16.43 3.58 -2.73
CA GLU A 61 -15.22 2.98 -3.30
C GLU A 61 -14.37 4.00 -4.08
N CYS A 62 -15.02 4.89 -4.85
CA CYS A 62 -14.34 5.97 -5.56
C CYS A 62 -13.56 6.86 -4.60
N LEU A 63 -14.20 7.28 -3.50
CA LEU A 63 -13.56 8.07 -2.45
C LEU A 63 -12.38 7.34 -1.81
N LEU A 64 -12.52 6.05 -1.51
CA LEU A 64 -11.43 5.25 -0.93
C LEU A 64 -10.23 5.15 -1.88
N ILE A 65 -10.48 4.86 -3.15
CA ILE A 65 -9.40 4.71 -4.14
C ILE A 65 -8.72 6.06 -4.40
N LEU A 66 -9.49 7.14 -4.56
CA LEU A 66 -8.94 8.49 -4.70
C LEU A 66 -8.16 8.91 -3.46
N SER A 67 -8.65 8.59 -2.27
CA SER A 67 -7.94 8.85 -1.03
C SER A 67 -6.58 8.15 -1.04
N PHE A 68 -6.55 6.88 -1.44
CA PHE A 68 -5.30 6.11 -1.53
C PHE A 68 -4.35 6.67 -2.57
N CYS A 69 -4.85 7.05 -3.74
CA CYS A 69 -4.00 7.55 -4.82
C CYS A 69 -3.55 8.99 -4.60
N THR A 70 -4.19 9.76 -3.73
CA THR A 70 -3.81 11.15 -3.41
C THR A 70 -3.17 11.30 -2.03
N THR A 71 -3.18 10.26 -1.20
CA THR A 71 -2.84 10.28 0.23
C THR A 71 -3.72 11.17 1.12
N ILE A 72 -4.76 11.79 0.57
CA ILE A 72 -5.70 12.66 1.29
C ILE A 72 -6.86 11.79 1.81
N PRO A 73 -7.23 11.86 3.10
CA PRO A 73 -8.21 10.95 3.68
C PRO A 73 -9.68 11.34 3.43
N LEU A 74 -10.05 11.53 2.16
CA LEU A 74 -11.39 11.96 1.73
C LEU A 74 -12.48 11.01 2.21
N SER A 75 -12.22 9.70 2.15
CA SER A 75 -13.19 8.68 2.55
C SER A 75 -13.46 8.63 4.06
N GLU A 76 -12.64 9.33 4.86
CA GLU A 76 -12.74 9.37 6.32
C GLU A 76 -13.09 10.76 6.86
N LEU A 77 -13.48 11.67 5.96
CA LEU A 77 -14.18 12.90 6.31
C LEU A 77 -15.65 12.61 6.59
N ASP A 78 -16.30 13.53 7.29
CA ASP A 78 -17.74 13.43 7.57
C ASP A 78 -18.50 14.02 6.38
N TYR A 79 -19.21 13.17 5.62
CA TYR A 79 -20.01 13.58 4.48
C TYR A 79 -21.30 12.77 4.37
N ASP A 80 -22.33 13.37 3.77
CA ASP A 80 -23.60 12.73 3.52
C ASP A 80 -23.78 12.38 2.04
N ILE A 81 -24.26 11.16 1.77
CA ILE A 81 -24.69 10.74 0.43
C ILE A 81 -26.20 10.92 0.34
N ILE A 82 -26.63 11.91 -0.44
CA ILE A 82 -28.04 12.23 -0.65
C ILE A 82 -28.55 11.73 -2.01
N SER A 83 -29.84 11.39 -2.08
CA SER A 83 -30.50 11.05 -3.34
C SER A 83 -31.05 12.31 -4.01
N ILE A 84 -30.84 12.43 -5.32
CA ILE A 84 -31.37 13.51 -6.16
C ILE A 84 -32.09 12.96 -7.40
N ASP A 85 -33.08 13.70 -7.90
CA ASP A 85 -33.92 13.28 -9.02
C ASP A 85 -33.32 13.61 -10.39
N ASN A 86 -32.44 14.62 -10.46
CA ASN A 86 -31.84 15.10 -11.71
C ASN A 86 -30.36 14.72 -11.81
N ARG A 87 -30.00 14.15 -12.96
CA ARG A 87 -28.60 13.94 -13.35
C ARG A 87 -28.18 15.12 -14.23
N GLU A 88 -27.47 16.10 -13.67
CA GLU A 88 -26.75 17.04 -14.53
C GLU A 88 -25.61 16.26 -15.20
N PHE A 89 -25.77 15.97 -16.50
CA PHE A 89 -24.72 15.33 -17.28
C PHE A 89 -23.52 16.28 -17.37
N VAL A 90 -22.38 15.81 -16.89
CA VAL A 90 -21.13 16.53 -17.00
C VAL A 90 -20.60 16.38 -18.41
N ASN A 91 -20.68 17.45 -19.21
CA ASN A 91 -19.91 17.54 -20.44
C ASN A 91 -18.42 17.60 -20.08
N ASN A 92 -17.67 16.57 -20.49
CA ASN A 92 -16.21 16.54 -20.41
C ASN A 92 -15.63 17.58 -21.36
N GLN A 93 -15.48 18.83 -20.90
CA GLN A 93 -14.49 19.71 -21.49
C GLN A 93 -13.14 19.32 -20.88
N GLN A 94 -12.43 18.42 -21.57
CA GLN A 94 -11.05 18.09 -21.22
C GLN A 94 -10.23 19.36 -21.17
N GLN A 95 -9.64 19.63 -20.02
CA GLN A 95 -8.58 20.63 -19.91
C GLN A 95 -7.25 19.88 -20.11
N ASP A 96 -6.36 20.40 -20.96
CA ASP A 96 -5.05 19.79 -21.26
C ASP A 96 -4.23 19.43 -20.00
N LYS A 97 -4.52 20.09 -18.88
CA LYS A 97 -3.88 19.86 -17.57
C LYS A 97 -4.35 18.58 -16.85
N MET A 98 -5.35 17.86 -17.36
CA MET A 98 -5.91 16.65 -16.74
C MET A 98 -5.42 15.35 -17.36
N VAL A 99 -4.66 15.41 -18.46
CA VAL A 99 -4.25 14.21 -19.24
C VAL A 99 -3.53 13.17 -18.38
N GLU A 100 -2.65 13.59 -17.48
CA GLU A 100 -1.92 12.70 -16.57
C GLU A 100 -2.88 11.99 -15.58
N TRP A 101 -3.82 12.74 -15.00
CA TRP A 101 -4.82 12.21 -14.08
C TRP A 101 -5.74 11.22 -14.79
N ASP A 102 -6.29 11.57 -15.96
CA ASP A 102 -7.17 10.70 -16.74
C ASP A 102 -6.47 9.38 -17.11
N ARG A 103 -5.19 9.46 -17.52
CA ARG A 103 -4.37 8.28 -17.84
C ARG A 103 -4.20 7.39 -16.62
N LYS A 104 -3.78 7.96 -15.47
CA LYS A 104 -3.56 7.21 -14.22
C LYS A 104 -4.87 6.60 -13.68
N LEU A 105 -5.96 7.36 -13.67
CA LEU A 105 -7.28 6.89 -13.23
C LEU A 105 -7.78 5.74 -14.10
N SER A 106 -7.65 5.84 -15.42
CA SER A 106 -8.02 4.76 -16.35
C SER A 106 -7.22 3.48 -16.09
N GLU A 107 -5.92 3.62 -15.83
CA GLU A 107 -5.02 2.50 -15.53
C GLU A 107 -5.36 1.83 -14.18
N ILE A 108 -5.59 2.64 -13.14
CA ILE A 108 -6.04 2.20 -11.81
C ILE A 108 -7.36 1.42 -11.93
N GLU A 109 -8.33 1.99 -12.65
CA GLU A 109 -9.63 1.36 -12.86
C GLU A 109 -9.51 0.03 -13.61
N GLN A 110 -8.71 -0.01 -14.67
CA GLN A 110 -8.46 -1.24 -15.44
C GLN A 110 -7.86 -2.34 -14.56
N ILE A 111 -6.90 -2.01 -13.69
CA ILE A 111 -6.25 -2.98 -12.80
C ILE A 111 -7.23 -3.50 -11.75
N LEU A 112 -7.95 -2.61 -11.08
CA LEU A 112 -8.86 -2.98 -9.99
C LEU A 112 -10.12 -3.71 -10.47
N ARG A 113 -10.56 -3.46 -11.71
CA ARG A 113 -11.69 -4.18 -12.33
C ARG A 113 -11.29 -5.48 -13.04
N ASN A 114 -9.99 -5.75 -13.20
CA ASN A 114 -9.52 -6.96 -13.88
C ASN A 114 -10.05 -8.22 -13.16
N SER A 115 -10.48 -9.23 -13.92
CA SER A 115 -11.13 -10.44 -13.39
C SER A 115 -10.28 -11.25 -12.41
N ARG A 116 -8.95 -11.11 -12.47
CA ARG A 116 -8.02 -11.70 -11.49
C ARG A 116 -8.09 -11.06 -10.10
N ASN A 117 -8.63 -9.85 -10.02
CA ASN A 117 -8.79 -9.04 -8.81
C ASN A 117 -10.27 -8.88 -8.41
N SER A 118 -11.19 -9.52 -9.15
CA SER A 118 -12.62 -9.24 -9.07
C SER A 118 -13.42 -10.22 -8.20
N SER A 119 -12.79 -11.23 -7.58
CA SER A 119 -13.50 -11.99 -6.55
C SER A 119 -13.71 -11.07 -5.35
N ASP A 120 -14.92 -11.07 -4.80
CA ASP A 120 -15.31 -10.16 -3.71
C ASP A 120 -14.29 -10.19 -2.55
N ASP A 121 -13.82 -11.37 -2.14
CA ASP A 121 -12.80 -11.53 -1.08
C ASP A 121 -11.48 -10.79 -1.36
N ILE A 122 -11.01 -10.81 -2.60
CA ILE A 122 -9.75 -10.13 -2.99
C ILE A 122 -9.96 -8.62 -3.01
N ARG A 123 -11.09 -8.17 -3.56
CA ARG A 123 -11.47 -6.75 -3.62
C ARG A 123 -11.62 -6.16 -2.22
N GLU A 124 -12.34 -6.84 -1.34
CA GLU A 124 -12.48 -6.45 0.07
C GLU A 124 -11.12 -6.36 0.77
N MET A 125 -10.24 -7.33 0.53
CA MET A 125 -8.89 -7.31 1.08
C MET A 125 -8.07 -6.10 0.59
N TYR A 126 -8.15 -5.77 -0.70
CA TYR A 126 -7.46 -4.62 -1.28
C TYR A 126 -7.97 -3.30 -0.68
N PHE A 127 -9.29 -3.16 -0.54
CA PHE A 127 -9.90 -1.99 0.06
C PHE A 127 -9.61 -1.89 1.56
N ASP A 128 -9.53 -3.00 2.29
CA ASP A 128 -9.06 -2.99 3.68
C ASP A 128 -7.64 -2.42 3.76
N PHE A 129 -6.71 -2.82 2.87
CA PHE A 129 -5.36 -2.26 2.85
C PHE A 129 -5.34 -0.76 2.60
N MET A 130 -6.05 -0.30 1.57
CA MET A 130 -6.16 1.13 1.26
C MET A 130 -6.75 1.89 2.45
N ARG A 131 -7.84 1.38 3.04
CA ARG A 131 -8.51 2.01 4.19
C ARG A 131 -7.59 2.14 5.39
N LYS A 132 -6.72 1.15 5.66
CA LYS A 132 -5.70 1.29 6.72
C LYS A 132 -4.71 2.42 6.44
N CYS A 133 -4.20 2.58 5.21
CA CYS A 133 -3.39 3.74 4.87
C CYS A 133 -4.13 5.05 5.11
N ILE A 134 -5.42 5.11 4.73
CA ILE A 134 -6.20 6.33 4.85
C ILE A 134 -6.50 6.71 6.30
N LEU A 135 -6.82 5.73 7.13
CA LEU A 135 -6.89 5.93 8.58
C LEU A 135 -5.56 6.40 9.16
N GLY A 136 -4.44 5.89 8.66
CA GLY A 136 -3.10 6.38 8.98
C GLY A 136 -2.95 7.86 8.65
N ALA A 137 -3.27 8.24 7.41
CA ALA A 137 -3.21 9.63 6.96
C ALA A 137 -4.06 10.57 7.84
N ARG A 138 -5.31 10.19 8.13
CA ARG A 138 -6.22 10.93 9.04
C ARG A 138 -5.66 11.10 10.44
N ASN A 139 -5.07 10.05 11.01
CA ASN A 139 -4.44 10.14 12.34
C ASN A 139 -3.23 11.09 12.31
N GLY A 140 -2.49 11.13 11.21
CA GLY A 140 -1.44 12.13 10.97
C GLY A 140 -1.96 13.56 11.01
N TYR A 141 -3.14 13.82 10.42
CA TYR A 141 -3.82 15.11 10.53
C TYR A 141 -4.22 15.47 11.97
N ARG A 142 -4.70 14.49 12.74
CA ARG A 142 -5.11 14.69 14.14
C ARG A 142 -3.96 14.73 15.14
N GLY A 143 -2.73 14.50 14.70
CA GLY A 143 -1.56 14.40 15.58
C GLY A 143 -1.51 13.12 16.41
N TYR A 144 -2.30 12.09 16.07
CA TYR A 144 -2.28 10.79 16.74
C TYR A 144 -1.18 9.91 16.16
N VAL A 145 0.07 10.23 16.50
CA VAL A 145 1.28 9.68 15.86
C VAL A 145 1.43 8.15 16.01
N GLU A 146 1.05 7.59 17.16
CA GLU A 146 1.12 6.13 17.38
C GLU A 146 0.07 5.39 16.56
N ASP A 147 -1.15 5.93 16.50
CA ASP A 147 -2.23 5.34 15.70
C ASP A 147 -1.96 5.51 14.19
N GLU A 148 -1.39 6.63 13.76
CA GLU A 148 -0.89 6.82 12.40
C GLU A 148 0.10 5.71 12.04
N PHE A 149 1.13 5.52 12.86
CA PHE A 149 2.15 4.50 12.66
C PHE A 149 1.52 3.10 12.58
N MET A 150 0.66 2.74 13.53
CA MET A 150 0.05 1.42 13.59
C MET A 150 -0.90 1.14 12.42
N MET A 151 -1.59 2.16 11.92
CA MET A 151 -2.46 2.00 10.75
C MET A 151 -1.66 1.78 9.47
N TYR A 152 -0.53 2.47 9.27
CA TYR A 152 0.39 2.19 8.15
C TYR A 152 1.11 0.84 8.30
N PHE A 153 1.43 0.41 9.52
CA PHE A 153 2.17 -0.85 9.72
C PHE A 153 1.32 -2.11 9.48
N LYS A 154 0.00 -2.05 9.73
CA LYS A 154 -0.93 -3.19 9.53
C LYS A 154 -0.91 -3.79 8.11
N PRO A 155 -1.04 -3.02 7.02
CA PRO A 155 -0.96 -3.57 5.66
C PRO A 155 0.42 -4.16 5.37
N ILE A 156 1.52 -3.57 5.87
CA ILE A 156 2.88 -4.12 5.75
C ILE A 156 2.94 -5.54 6.32
N GLU A 157 2.45 -5.75 7.56
CA GLU A 157 2.45 -7.08 8.18
C GLU A 157 1.59 -8.09 7.40
N LYS A 158 0.40 -7.67 6.99
CA LYS A 158 -0.59 -8.54 6.35
C LYS A 158 -0.15 -8.92 4.92
N ILE A 159 0.32 -7.97 4.12
CA ILE A 159 0.86 -8.24 2.78
C ILE A 159 2.08 -9.16 2.87
N SER A 160 3.01 -8.90 3.80
CA SER A 160 4.20 -9.74 3.96
C SER A 160 3.85 -11.20 4.28
N LYS A 161 2.86 -11.40 5.16
CA LYS A 161 2.34 -12.74 5.50
C LYS A 161 1.68 -13.41 4.30
N LEU A 162 0.84 -12.70 3.57
CA LEU A 162 0.17 -13.21 2.37
C LEU A 162 1.16 -13.56 1.27
N TYR A 163 2.14 -12.70 1.01
CA TYR A 163 3.16 -12.89 -0.02
C TYR A 163 3.93 -14.19 0.24
N LEU A 164 4.48 -14.38 1.45
CA LEU A 164 5.23 -15.60 1.74
C LEU A 164 4.37 -16.87 1.65
N ASN A 165 3.10 -16.80 2.05
CA ASN A 165 2.18 -17.93 1.96
C ASN A 165 1.84 -18.31 0.51
N ASN A 166 1.66 -17.31 -0.36
CA ASN A 166 1.21 -17.51 -1.75
C ASN A 166 2.36 -17.86 -2.70
N TYR A 167 3.55 -17.29 -2.50
CA TYR A 167 4.69 -17.47 -3.41
C TYR A 167 5.58 -18.68 -3.08
N GLY A 168 5.10 -19.60 -2.24
CA GLY A 168 5.69 -20.93 -2.12
C GLY A 168 7.10 -21.00 -1.53
N ILE A 169 7.65 -19.90 -0.99
CA ILE A 169 8.90 -19.92 -0.19
C ILE A 169 8.79 -20.96 0.94
N ILE A 170 7.56 -21.25 1.37
CA ILE A 170 7.23 -22.12 2.49
C ILE A 170 6.40 -23.35 2.07
N ARG A 171 6.05 -23.52 0.78
CA ARG A 171 5.09 -24.54 0.31
C ARG A 171 5.38 -25.09 -1.09
N GLY A 172 4.93 -26.32 -1.34
CA GLY A 172 4.82 -26.89 -2.68
C GLY A 172 6.13 -27.40 -3.28
N GLN A 173 6.30 -27.24 -4.58
CA GLN A 173 7.49 -27.73 -5.30
C GLN A 173 8.75 -26.92 -4.97
N VAL A 174 8.59 -25.62 -4.72
CA VAL A 174 9.70 -24.72 -4.38
C VAL A 174 10.31 -25.11 -3.03
N ASP A 175 9.48 -25.42 -2.03
CA ASP A 175 9.89 -25.93 -0.70
C ASP A 175 10.70 -27.24 -0.81
N ARG A 176 10.28 -28.16 -1.69
CA ARG A 176 11.01 -29.42 -1.96
C ARG A 176 12.37 -29.16 -2.61
N ASN A 177 12.41 -28.30 -3.63
CA ASN A 177 13.66 -27.96 -4.32
C ASN A 177 14.66 -27.25 -3.37
N LEU A 178 14.17 -26.35 -2.51
CA LEU A 178 14.97 -25.70 -1.46
C LEU A 178 15.53 -26.71 -0.47
N LYS A 179 14.70 -27.66 0.01
CA LYS A 179 15.15 -28.71 0.93
C LYS A 179 16.25 -29.58 0.29
N SER A 180 16.11 -29.92 -0.99
CA SER A 180 17.16 -30.64 -1.74
C SER A 180 18.43 -29.82 -1.90
N ALA A 181 18.33 -28.50 -2.13
CA ALA A 181 19.50 -27.62 -2.17
C ALA A 181 20.21 -27.53 -0.81
N PHE A 182 19.46 -27.45 0.29
CA PHE A 182 20.01 -27.52 1.66
C PHE A 182 20.69 -28.85 1.94
N GLN A 183 20.10 -29.96 1.50
CA GLN A 183 20.71 -31.27 1.64
C GLN A 183 22.05 -31.35 0.92
N ARG A 184 22.12 -30.79 -0.29
CA ARG A 184 23.34 -30.72 -1.08
C ARG A 184 24.40 -29.86 -0.38
N PHE A 185 24.05 -28.65 0.06
CA PHE A 185 24.92 -27.77 0.83
C PHE A 185 25.50 -28.46 2.09
N LEU A 186 24.65 -29.14 2.86
CA LEU A 186 25.10 -29.87 4.05
C LEU A 186 26.02 -31.04 3.69
N LYS A 187 25.69 -31.81 2.64
CA LYS A 187 26.46 -32.98 2.24
C LYS A 187 27.81 -32.60 1.63
N GLU A 188 27.80 -31.74 0.64
CA GLU A 188 28.97 -31.39 -0.18
C GLU A 188 29.85 -30.38 0.55
N ASP A 189 29.30 -29.20 0.87
CA ASP A 189 30.12 -28.09 1.35
C ASP A 189 30.55 -28.23 2.82
N ILE A 190 29.66 -28.76 3.68
CA ILE A 190 29.92 -28.85 5.13
C ILE A 190 30.52 -30.20 5.51
N LEU A 191 29.82 -31.30 5.24
CA LEU A 191 30.25 -32.62 5.70
C LEU A 191 31.48 -33.10 4.95
N HIS A 192 31.44 -33.13 3.62
CA HIS A 192 32.55 -33.62 2.81
C HIS A 192 33.72 -32.62 2.79
N ASP A 193 33.49 -31.39 2.35
CA ASP A 193 34.60 -30.45 2.06
C ASP A 193 35.20 -29.79 3.32
N THR A 194 34.39 -29.49 4.33
CA THR A 194 34.85 -28.78 5.53
C THR A 194 35.23 -29.72 6.68
N LEU A 195 34.40 -30.74 6.95
CA LEU A 195 34.55 -31.61 8.11
C LEU A 195 35.17 -32.98 7.79
N ASN A 196 35.26 -33.35 6.51
CA ASN A 196 35.69 -34.66 6.05
C ASN A 196 34.94 -35.82 6.75
N LEU A 197 33.61 -35.69 6.82
CA LEU A 197 32.68 -36.63 7.43
C LEU A 197 31.63 -37.09 6.41
N GLU A 198 31.10 -38.30 6.62
CA GLU A 198 29.95 -38.80 5.87
C GLU A 198 28.87 -39.27 6.82
N PHE A 199 27.64 -38.77 6.61
CA PHE A 199 26.45 -39.24 7.32
C PHE A 199 25.73 -40.29 6.48
N ASP A 200 25.14 -41.28 7.14
CA ASP A 200 24.19 -42.16 6.48
C ASP A 200 22.95 -41.38 5.98
N SER A 201 22.21 -41.97 5.03
CA SER A 201 21.05 -41.31 4.41
C SER A 201 19.98 -40.90 5.44
N PRO A 202 19.59 -41.73 6.42
CA PRO A 202 18.65 -41.33 7.47
C PRO A 202 19.11 -40.10 8.26
N THR A 203 20.37 -40.10 8.73
CA THR A 203 20.96 -39.03 9.51
C THR A 203 21.03 -37.73 8.71
N LEU A 204 21.48 -37.81 7.45
CA LEU A 204 21.54 -36.65 6.56
C LEU A 204 20.14 -36.05 6.33
N GLN A 205 19.13 -36.88 6.11
CA GLN A 205 17.75 -36.41 5.93
C GLN A 205 17.19 -35.73 7.18
N GLU A 206 17.45 -36.29 8.37
CA GLU A 206 17.02 -35.72 9.65
C GLU A 206 17.69 -34.37 9.91
N VAL A 207 19.01 -34.30 9.80
CA VAL A 207 19.78 -33.07 10.01
C VAL A 207 19.38 -32.00 9.00
N THR A 208 19.24 -32.38 7.72
CA THR A 208 18.70 -31.47 6.69
C THR A 208 17.34 -30.93 7.09
N GLY A 209 16.44 -31.80 7.57
CA GLY A 209 15.12 -31.39 8.03
C GLY A 209 15.19 -30.37 9.18
N LYS A 210 16.04 -30.60 10.17
CA LYS A 210 16.23 -29.70 11.32
C LYS A 210 16.78 -28.34 10.89
N VAL A 211 17.87 -28.33 10.12
CA VAL A 211 18.51 -27.09 9.64
C VAL A 211 17.57 -26.32 8.73
N TYR A 212 16.95 -26.99 7.76
CA TYR A 212 15.96 -26.39 6.87
C TYR A 212 14.81 -25.73 7.64
N ASN A 213 14.24 -26.45 8.60
CA ASN A 213 13.14 -25.93 9.41
C ASN A 213 13.57 -24.76 10.29
N LEU A 214 14.81 -24.74 10.79
CA LEU A 214 15.35 -23.60 11.53
C LEU A 214 15.36 -22.33 10.66
N PHE A 215 15.94 -22.39 9.46
CA PHE A 215 15.98 -21.26 8.53
C PHE A 215 14.58 -20.80 8.11
N LYS A 216 13.71 -21.76 7.78
CA LYS A 216 12.33 -21.51 7.41
C LYS A 216 11.56 -20.82 8.54
N ASN A 217 11.69 -21.31 9.77
CA ASN A 217 11.04 -20.73 10.92
C ASN A 217 11.55 -19.32 11.20
N GLU A 218 12.85 -19.06 11.08
CA GLU A 218 13.42 -17.72 11.25
C GLU A 218 12.82 -16.71 10.26
N ILE A 219 12.51 -17.11 9.03
CA ILE A 219 11.86 -16.21 8.06
C ILE A 219 10.38 -16.00 8.39
N VAL A 220 9.68 -17.05 8.83
CA VAL A 220 8.22 -17.02 8.99
C VAL A 220 7.76 -16.40 10.31
N SER A 221 8.45 -16.73 11.41
CA SER A 221 8.09 -16.29 12.77
C SER A 221 8.61 -14.89 13.09
N ASN A 222 9.72 -14.48 12.47
CA ASN A 222 10.31 -13.17 12.69
C ASN A 222 9.67 -12.13 11.76
N ASN A 223 8.92 -11.19 12.34
CA ASN A 223 8.25 -10.12 11.59
C ASN A 223 9.23 -9.32 10.72
N HIS A 224 10.42 -9.00 11.24
CA HIS A 224 11.44 -8.27 10.48
C HIS A 224 11.86 -9.04 9.24
N ARG A 225 12.26 -10.31 9.39
CA ARG A 225 12.69 -11.13 8.25
C ARG A 225 11.56 -11.36 7.25
N ARG A 226 10.35 -11.62 7.74
CA ARG A 226 9.16 -11.76 6.89
C ARG A 226 8.93 -10.53 6.01
N ILE A 227 8.97 -9.34 6.61
CA ILE A 227 8.76 -8.08 5.88
C ILE A 227 9.91 -7.83 4.91
N SER A 228 11.17 -7.97 5.34
CA SER A 228 12.33 -7.76 4.46
C SER A 228 12.32 -8.66 3.23
N VAL A 229 12.01 -9.95 3.39
CA VAL A 229 11.95 -10.89 2.26
C VAL A 229 10.78 -10.55 1.34
N ALA A 230 9.60 -10.23 1.87
CA ALA A 230 8.46 -9.86 1.05
C ALA A 230 8.72 -8.57 0.27
N TRP A 231 9.30 -7.56 0.91
CA TRP A 231 9.69 -6.29 0.29
C TRP A 231 10.67 -6.50 -0.86
N GLU A 232 11.79 -7.18 -0.61
CA GLU A 232 12.82 -7.43 -1.63
C GLU A 232 12.27 -8.18 -2.83
N ARG A 233 11.41 -9.19 -2.58
CA ARG A 233 10.79 -9.99 -3.64
C ARG A 233 9.76 -9.20 -4.44
N LEU A 234 8.94 -8.37 -3.79
CA LEU A 234 7.99 -7.49 -4.47
C LEU A 234 8.71 -6.49 -5.36
N VAL A 235 9.77 -5.86 -4.85
CA VAL A 235 10.57 -4.89 -5.62
C VAL A 235 11.26 -5.58 -6.80
N THR A 236 11.91 -6.72 -6.56
CA THR A 236 12.61 -7.48 -7.60
C THR A 236 11.65 -7.99 -8.67
N TYR A 237 10.44 -8.44 -8.31
CA TYR A 237 9.47 -8.95 -9.27
C TYR A 237 8.91 -7.85 -10.17
N ASN A 238 8.61 -6.68 -9.61
CA ASN A 238 7.99 -5.58 -10.34
C ASN A 238 8.98 -4.63 -11.02
N SER A 239 10.28 -4.77 -10.74
CA SER A 239 11.36 -3.97 -11.34
C SER A 239 12.35 -4.82 -12.15
N ARG A 240 11.93 -6.00 -12.65
CA ARG A 240 12.82 -6.93 -13.37
C ARG A 240 13.50 -6.32 -14.57
N ASP A 241 12.82 -5.41 -15.25
CA ASP A 241 13.30 -4.75 -16.46
C ASP A 241 13.91 -3.36 -16.18
N ASP A 242 13.94 -2.93 -14.91
CA ASP A 242 14.49 -1.64 -14.47
C ASP A 242 15.32 -1.80 -13.19
N LEU A 243 16.60 -2.10 -13.38
CA LEU A 243 17.56 -2.27 -12.29
C LEU A 243 17.75 -0.97 -11.48
N GLN A 244 17.63 0.20 -12.13
CA GLN A 244 17.81 1.47 -11.44
C GLN A 244 16.66 1.71 -10.45
N GLN A 245 15.42 1.47 -10.88
CA GLN A 245 14.25 1.51 -10.00
C GLN A 245 14.38 0.50 -8.86
N GLN A 246 14.85 -0.71 -9.14
CA GLN A 246 15.06 -1.73 -8.11
C GLN A 246 16.02 -1.22 -7.01
N VAL A 247 17.17 -0.68 -7.41
CA VAL A 247 18.19 -0.15 -6.49
C VAL A 247 17.65 1.04 -5.71
N GLU A 248 16.93 1.96 -6.36
CA GLU A 248 16.33 3.14 -5.72
C GLU A 248 15.35 2.76 -4.60
N LEU A 249 14.41 1.85 -4.88
CA LEU A 249 13.41 1.40 -3.92
C LEU A 249 14.05 0.70 -2.72
N LEU A 250 15.02 -0.21 -2.96
CA LEU A 250 15.70 -0.96 -1.89
C LEU A 250 16.63 -0.09 -1.04
N ASN A 251 17.23 0.96 -1.62
CA ASN A 251 18.04 1.92 -0.87
C ASN A 251 17.19 2.87 -0.03
N LYS A 252 15.97 3.21 -0.50
CA LYS A 252 15.07 4.09 0.24
C LYS A 252 14.62 3.43 1.55
N ILE A 253 14.21 2.16 1.49
CA ILE A 253 13.87 1.33 2.66
C ILE A 253 14.64 0.02 2.61
N ASP A 254 15.73 -0.03 3.39
CA ASP A 254 16.56 -1.20 3.55
C ASP A 254 16.12 -2.08 4.74
N SER A 255 16.82 -3.19 4.94
CA SER A 255 16.54 -4.11 6.03
C SER A 255 16.76 -3.50 7.43
N LEU A 256 17.61 -2.48 7.58
CA LEU A 256 17.84 -1.83 8.87
C LEU A 256 16.64 -0.96 9.25
N LYS A 257 16.14 -0.14 8.31
CA LYS A 257 14.93 0.66 8.51
C LYS A 257 13.72 -0.22 8.82
N ILE A 258 13.53 -1.33 8.10
CA ILE A 258 12.44 -2.28 8.42
C ILE A 258 12.57 -2.82 9.85
N HIS A 259 13.79 -3.14 10.29
CA HIS A 259 14.04 -3.62 11.64
C HIS A 259 13.64 -2.58 12.71
N GLU A 260 13.94 -1.31 12.47
CA GLU A 260 13.54 -0.19 13.34
C GLU A 260 12.03 -0.03 13.39
N LEU A 261 11.34 -0.10 12.25
CA LEU A 261 9.87 -0.06 12.21
C LEU A 261 9.26 -1.20 13.03
N VAL A 262 9.79 -2.42 12.93
CA VAL A 262 9.32 -3.57 13.71
C VAL A 262 9.56 -3.36 15.22
N LYS A 263 10.70 -2.79 15.61
CA LYS A 263 10.98 -2.44 17.01
C LYS A 263 9.95 -1.45 17.55
N VAL A 264 9.72 -0.36 16.82
CA VAL A 264 8.73 0.66 17.17
C VAL A 264 7.34 0.05 17.31
N ARG A 265 6.90 -0.74 16.33
CA ARG A 265 5.61 -1.44 16.38
C ARG A 265 5.47 -2.30 17.63
N ASN A 266 6.50 -3.05 18.00
CA ASN A 266 6.44 -3.93 19.17
C ASN A 266 6.35 -3.13 20.47
N LYS A 267 7.12 -2.05 20.59
CA LYS A 267 7.04 -1.13 21.74
C LYS A 267 5.62 -0.56 21.92
N ILE A 268 5.04 -0.02 20.85
CA ILE A 268 3.65 0.50 20.87
C ILE A 268 2.68 -0.61 21.29
N SER A 269 2.83 -1.82 20.75
CA SER A 269 1.96 -2.97 21.08
C SER A 269 2.06 -3.42 22.53
N HIS A 270 3.18 -3.12 23.21
CA HIS A 270 3.39 -3.40 24.63
C HIS A 270 2.99 -2.22 25.54
N GLY A 271 2.43 -1.14 24.97
CA GLY A 271 2.03 0.04 25.72
C GLY A 271 3.21 0.89 26.19
N GLU A 272 4.39 0.73 25.58
CA GLU A 272 5.52 1.61 25.83
C GLU A 272 5.29 2.95 25.14
N ILE A 273 5.68 4.05 25.79
CA ILE A 273 5.68 5.38 25.18
C ILE A 273 6.83 5.44 24.18
N VAL A 274 6.52 5.74 22.91
CA VAL A 274 7.52 5.77 21.84
C VAL A 274 7.61 7.15 21.21
N GLU A 275 8.82 7.69 21.15
CA GLU A 275 9.10 8.87 20.32
C GLU A 275 9.12 8.47 18.84
N LEU A 276 8.27 9.11 18.04
CA LEU A 276 8.13 8.85 16.61
C LEU A 276 8.66 10.04 15.80
N PRO A 277 9.98 10.06 15.50
CA PRO A 277 10.55 11.14 14.71
C PRO A 277 9.97 11.13 13.28
N PRO A 278 10.00 12.28 12.58
CA PRO A 278 9.45 12.39 11.22
C PRO A 278 10.00 11.35 10.23
N GLU A 279 11.27 10.94 10.38
CA GLU A 279 11.87 9.90 9.53
C GLU A 279 11.19 8.54 9.69
N ILE A 280 10.89 8.11 10.91
CA ILE A 280 10.20 6.83 11.17
C ILE A 280 8.77 6.87 10.63
N ARG A 281 8.08 8.01 10.81
CA ARG A 281 6.73 8.24 10.28
C ARG A 281 6.73 8.19 8.74
N GLY A 282 7.67 8.88 8.10
CA GLY A 282 7.83 8.86 6.65
C GLY A 282 8.21 7.48 6.12
N ASN A 283 9.06 6.72 6.82
CA ASN A 283 9.46 5.38 6.42
C ASN A 283 8.29 4.38 6.47
N VAL A 284 7.45 4.42 7.51
CA VAL A 284 6.29 3.51 7.62
C VAL A 284 5.21 3.86 6.60
N GLU A 285 4.95 5.15 6.39
CA GLU A 285 4.02 5.63 5.34
C GLU A 285 4.51 5.17 3.96
N TYR A 286 5.77 5.47 3.64
CA TYR A 286 6.37 5.10 2.34
C TYR A 286 6.30 3.60 2.08
N LEU A 287 6.75 2.78 3.04
CA LEU A 287 6.76 1.33 2.88
C LEU A 287 5.32 0.79 2.73
N SER A 288 4.36 1.33 3.46
CA SER A 288 2.95 0.91 3.37
C SER A 288 2.38 1.14 1.97
N TYR A 289 2.49 2.38 1.46
CA TYR A 289 2.02 2.74 0.12
C TYR A 289 2.73 1.94 -0.98
N GLN A 290 4.06 1.78 -0.90
CA GLN A 290 4.80 1.01 -1.90
C GLN A 290 4.44 -0.47 -1.86
N MET A 291 4.33 -1.09 -0.68
CA MET A 291 3.96 -2.51 -0.60
C MET A 291 2.56 -2.77 -1.14
N ILE A 292 1.58 -1.91 -0.83
CA ILE A 292 0.24 -2.01 -1.40
C ILE A 292 0.30 -1.83 -2.92
N SER A 293 1.02 -0.81 -3.39
CA SER A 293 1.14 -0.51 -4.82
C SER A 293 1.75 -1.69 -5.61
N LEU A 294 2.88 -2.22 -5.14
CA LEU A 294 3.58 -3.33 -5.78
C LEU A 294 2.79 -4.64 -5.70
N TYR A 295 2.00 -4.84 -4.64
CA TYR A 295 1.22 -6.05 -4.45
C TYR A 295 -0.07 -6.06 -5.29
N ILE A 296 -0.79 -4.94 -5.35
CA ILE A 296 -2.09 -4.82 -6.03
C ILE A 296 -1.91 -4.41 -7.50
N PHE A 297 -1.13 -3.36 -7.74
CA PHE A 297 -1.00 -2.74 -9.06
C PHE A 297 0.21 -3.24 -9.84
N GLY A 298 1.15 -3.92 -9.18
CA GLY A 298 2.38 -4.41 -9.81
C GLY A 298 3.31 -3.28 -10.26
N LYS A 299 3.17 -2.08 -9.67
CA LYS A 299 3.92 -0.87 -10.02
C LYS A 299 4.29 -0.09 -8.77
N LYS A 300 5.32 0.75 -8.84
CA LYS A 300 5.66 1.67 -7.75
C LYS A 300 4.54 2.69 -7.54
N TYR A 301 4.40 3.15 -6.31
CA TYR A 301 3.30 4.05 -5.93
C TYR A 301 3.29 5.34 -6.75
N ASP A 302 4.45 5.95 -7.04
CA ASP A 302 4.55 7.18 -7.84
C ASP A 302 3.87 7.07 -9.23
N SER A 303 3.81 5.85 -9.79
CA SER A 303 3.15 5.59 -11.08
C SER A 303 1.64 5.72 -11.00
N ILE A 304 1.04 5.51 -9.83
CA ILE A 304 -0.40 5.61 -9.56
C ILE A 304 -0.78 6.83 -8.71
N HIS A 305 0.20 7.48 -8.06
CA HIS A 305 -0.01 8.70 -7.28
C HIS A 305 -0.63 9.80 -8.14
N LEU A 306 -1.71 10.39 -7.64
CA LEU A 306 -2.42 11.51 -8.24
C LEU A 306 -1.97 12.77 -7.51
N SER A 307 -1.27 13.66 -8.23
CA SER A 307 -0.62 14.82 -7.63
C SER A 307 -1.59 15.64 -6.78
N SER A 308 -1.20 15.84 -5.53
CA SER A 308 -2.03 16.40 -4.48
C SER A 308 -1.14 17.12 -3.47
N LYS A 309 -1.72 17.96 -2.63
CA LYS A 309 -1.02 18.62 -1.54
C LYS A 309 -1.64 18.17 -0.24
N LYS A 310 -0.80 17.76 0.70
CA LYS A 310 -1.10 17.50 2.11
C LYS A 310 -0.30 18.52 2.92
N PHE A 311 -0.94 19.40 3.69
CA PHE A 311 -0.25 20.51 4.38
C PHE A 311 0.60 21.43 3.46
N ASN A 312 0.17 21.65 2.20
CA ASN A 312 0.90 22.37 1.14
C ASN A 312 2.17 21.66 0.63
N TYR A 313 2.38 20.41 1.02
CA TYR A 313 3.50 19.60 0.57
C TYR A 313 2.97 18.41 -0.25
N ASP A 314 3.64 18.10 -1.35
CA ASP A 314 3.42 16.83 -2.05
C ASP A 314 4.63 15.94 -1.76
N PHE A 315 4.43 14.91 -0.93
CA PHE A 315 5.52 14.01 -0.53
C PHE A 315 5.94 13.07 -1.66
N TRP A 316 5.07 12.86 -2.63
CA TRP A 316 5.21 11.83 -3.66
C TRP A 316 5.39 12.40 -5.07
N SER A 317 5.50 13.73 -5.22
CA SER A 317 5.80 14.41 -6.49
C SER A 317 7.25 14.89 -6.60
#